data_AF-A0A937Z608-F1
#
_entry.id   AF-A0A937Z608-F1
#
_cell.length_a   1.000
_cell.length_b   1.000
_cell.length_c   1.000
_cell.angle_alpha   90.00
_cell.angle_beta   90.00
_cell.angle_gamma   90.00
#
_symmetry.space_group_name_H-M   'P 1'
#
loop_
_entity.id
_entity.type
_entity.pdbx_description
1 polymer ?
#
loop_
_entity_poly.entity_id
_entity_poly.type
_entity_poly.pdbx_seq_one_letter_code
_entity_poly.pdbx_strand_id
1 'polypeptide(L)'
;QRTRTHPVTGRQSIFQFERPGHHCGNITGCPNLLAFRSGSMAYYDLIGDFGVTHLSGQRPGCWVNMIPCNCLLVAPEASSGCVCAYSIHCTTVFTPRTESKSWGIFGSPGDVLPVRHLAINLGAPGDRRGTDGELWLSYPRPGGRMRLDYNLAVTNVPGGGFFSRAPEHAPVEGSDDPWLFASGSRGVSQCKLPLVREDDGAAVYTVRLGFAETESAKPGERVFDIKLQGNVVAKDFDIAQAAGGPQRAVFQEFPEITVDKDLLLELVPKGKELPQAPLLNTIQVQRTRVLSVGLSAPSFLLGDLDPEGSGDIRIANSREAPFEGTLQLTAPPGMAVAPTETAVKLGVDESVTVPVKLSVAQKGEPAELKLDVKLLRADGTVENQRTGPVRYLGPRGRVLLTPTEDAHICGGSPAQNFGLVATLLVDGGNQAMGDESYYIGCLKFLVDIPGKSASVKLRMRTTAAAASESFDSGAIHVADEPWEEARITYDGRVQTGEQVGTLGKVGNDVWEERELSVQLEGKRELTLLIIPTSTDGASYHSREGQYPPELVIEYEPK
;
A
#
# COMPACT_ATOMS: atom_id res chain seq x y z
N GLN A 1 -17.25 25.25 0.06
CA GLN A 1 -17.05 23.85 -0.35
C GLN A 1 -17.73 22.96 0.68
N ARG A 2 -18.50 21.94 0.27
CA ARG A 2 -19.17 21.02 1.22
C ARG A 2 -18.12 20.08 1.81
N THR A 3 -18.12 19.90 3.13
CA THR A 3 -17.33 18.89 3.83
C THR A 3 -18.21 17.72 4.25
N ARG A 4 -17.59 16.58 4.55
CA ARG A 4 -18.21 15.44 5.21
C ARG A 4 -17.22 14.79 6.18
N THR A 5 -17.73 14.00 7.11
CA THR A 5 -16.89 13.17 7.96
C THR A 5 -16.28 12.03 7.14
N HIS A 6 -14.96 11.90 7.19
CA HIS A 6 -14.25 10.78 6.57
C HIS A 6 -14.61 9.48 7.31
N PRO A 7 -15.12 8.45 6.61
CA PRO A 7 -15.66 7.26 7.28
C PRO A 7 -14.59 6.50 8.08
N VAL A 8 -13.34 6.53 7.62
CA VAL A 8 -12.23 5.81 8.27
C VAL A 8 -11.60 6.57 9.45
N THR A 9 -11.19 7.81 9.25
CA THR A 9 -10.47 8.59 10.26
C THR A 9 -11.37 9.42 11.17
N GLY A 10 -12.63 9.66 10.79
CA GLY A 10 -13.55 10.55 11.49
C GLY A 10 -13.25 12.05 11.33
N ARG A 11 -12.20 12.41 10.58
CA ARG A 11 -11.84 13.82 10.31
C ARG A 11 -12.76 14.44 9.28
N GLN A 12 -12.89 15.77 9.28
CA GLN A 12 -13.59 16.45 8.19
C GLN A 12 -12.77 16.37 6.91
N SER A 13 -13.37 15.86 5.84
CA SER A 13 -12.81 15.85 4.49
C SER A 13 -13.72 16.60 3.53
N ILE A 14 -13.16 17.04 2.41
CA ILE A 14 -13.93 17.64 1.33
C ILE A 14 -14.86 16.57 0.73
N PHE A 15 -16.13 16.93 0.49
CA PHE A 15 -17.02 16.07 -0.27
C PHE A 15 -16.51 15.93 -1.70
N GLN A 16 -16.25 14.69 -2.10
CA GLN A 16 -15.75 14.33 -3.41
C GLN A 16 -16.24 12.94 -3.78
N PHE A 17 -16.39 12.70 -5.08
CA PHE A 17 -16.74 11.40 -5.62
C PHE A 17 -16.04 11.23 -6.97
N GLU A 18 -15.87 9.98 -7.39
CA GLU A 18 -15.19 9.68 -8.64
C GLU A 18 -16.11 9.91 -9.85
N ARG A 19 -15.49 10.23 -11.00
CA ARG A 19 -16.19 10.25 -12.29
C ARG A 19 -15.27 9.69 -13.37
N PRO A 20 -14.91 8.40 -13.30
CA PRO A 20 -13.99 7.77 -14.24
C PRO A 20 -14.53 7.78 -15.68
N GLY A 21 -13.61 7.70 -16.64
CA GLY A 21 -13.89 7.63 -18.08
C GLY A 21 -14.12 8.99 -18.76
N HIS A 22 -14.68 8.96 -19.98
CA HIS A 22 -15.01 10.18 -20.73
C HIS A 22 -16.15 10.94 -20.06
N HIS A 23 -15.82 12.07 -19.43
CA HIS A 23 -16.71 12.88 -18.59
C HIS A 23 -17.39 14.05 -19.33
N CYS A 24 -17.64 13.90 -20.64
CA CYS A 24 -18.50 14.87 -21.35
C CYS A 24 -19.92 14.85 -20.72
N GLY A 25 -20.59 16.00 -20.72
CA GLY A 25 -21.93 16.18 -20.14
C GLY A 25 -21.94 16.76 -18.73
N ASN A 26 -22.99 17.51 -18.44
CA ASN A 26 -23.21 18.17 -17.15
C ASN A 26 -23.64 17.15 -16.07
N ILE A 27 -23.43 17.50 -14.81
CA ILE A 27 -24.06 16.78 -13.69
C ILE A 27 -25.48 17.35 -13.55
N THR A 28 -26.48 16.49 -13.61
CA THR A 28 -27.85 16.81 -13.24
C THR A 28 -28.09 16.37 -11.80
N GLY A 29 -29.02 17.00 -11.11
CA GLY A 29 -29.27 16.63 -9.72
C GLY A 29 -30.60 17.13 -9.19
N CYS A 30 -30.99 16.53 -8.08
CA CYS A 30 -32.05 16.97 -7.20
C CYS A 30 -31.51 16.93 -5.75
N PRO A 31 -32.30 17.30 -4.72
CA PRO A 31 -31.80 17.31 -3.35
C PRO A 31 -31.18 15.98 -2.86
N ASN A 32 -31.57 14.85 -3.44
CA ASN A 32 -31.22 13.51 -2.97
C ASN A 32 -30.31 12.72 -3.92
N LEU A 33 -30.08 13.21 -5.15
CA LEU A 33 -29.39 12.45 -6.20
C LEU A 33 -28.57 13.38 -7.09
N LEU A 34 -27.35 12.96 -7.43
CA LEU A 34 -26.60 13.48 -8.57
C LEU A 34 -26.56 12.41 -9.65
N ALA A 35 -26.83 12.76 -10.91
CA ALA A 35 -26.76 11.85 -12.04
C ALA A 35 -25.84 12.42 -13.12
N PHE A 36 -25.03 11.56 -13.72
CA PHE A 36 -23.97 12.00 -14.63
C PHE A 36 -23.41 10.85 -15.46
N ARG A 37 -22.60 11.21 -16.45
CA ARG A 37 -21.83 10.24 -17.24
C ARG A 37 -20.52 9.87 -16.56
N SER A 38 -20.25 8.58 -16.41
CA SER A 38 -18.97 8.05 -15.96
C SER A 38 -18.65 6.76 -16.73
N GLY A 39 -18.19 6.90 -17.97
CA GLY A 39 -18.18 5.80 -18.94
C GLY A 39 -19.61 5.51 -19.44
N SER A 40 -20.42 4.91 -18.57
CA SER A 40 -21.86 4.66 -18.72
C SER A 40 -22.70 5.67 -17.93
N MET A 41 -24.00 5.41 -17.78
CA MET A 41 -24.85 6.13 -16.83
C MET A 41 -24.34 5.87 -15.40
N ALA A 42 -24.27 6.91 -14.58
CA ALA A 42 -23.89 6.79 -13.19
C ALA A 42 -24.68 7.76 -12.33
N TYR A 43 -24.78 7.44 -11.04
CA TYR A 43 -25.40 8.33 -10.07
C TYR A 43 -24.68 8.27 -8.72
N TYR A 44 -24.92 9.30 -7.92
CA TYR A 44 -24.51 9.39 -6.53
C TYR A 44 -25.76 9.62 -5.69
N ASP A 45 -26.06 8.67 -4.82
CA ASP A 45 -27.13 8.79 -3.82
C ASP A 45 -26.64 9.66 -2.65
N LEU A 46 -27.21 10.86 -2.51
CA LEU A 46 -26.84 11.81 -1.46
C LEU A 46 -27.45 11.45 -0.09
N ILE A 47 -28.42 10.53 -0.04
CA ILE A 47 -29.00 10.00 1.20
C ILE A 47 -28.14 8.82 1.67
N GLY A 48 -27.96 7.83 0.80
CA GLY A 48 -27.20 6.62 1.12
C GLY A 48 -25.70 6.86 1.26
N ASP A 49 -25.12 7.85 0.56
CA ASP A 49 -23.70 8.26 0.67
C ASP A 49 -22.73 7.05 0.75
N PHE A 50 -22.87 6.10 -0.17
CA PHE A 50 -22.03 4.90 -0.27
C PHE A 50 -21.17 4.88 -1.54
N GLY A 51 -21.13 5.99 -2.27
CA GLY A 51 -20.28 6.15 -3.44
C GLY A 51 -21.03 6.24 -4.76
N VAL A 52 -20.27 6.15 -5.85
CA VAL A 52 -20.78 6.24 -7.22
C VAL A 52 -21.27 4.87 -7.66
N THR A 53 -22.51 4.80 -8.13
CA THR A 53 -23.08 3.59 -8.73
C THR A 53 -23.16 3.74 -10.23
N HIS A 54 -22.73 2.71 -10.96
CA HIS A 54 -22.80 2.64 -12.41
C HIS A 54 -23.98 1.79 -12.87
N LEU A 55 -24.68 2.31 -13.88
CA LEU A 55 -25.74 1.63 -14.62
C LEU A 55 -25.22 1.38 -16.04
N SER A 56 -24.53 0.25 -16.20
CA SER A 56 -23.91 -0.15 -17.46
C SER A 56 -24.94 -0.49 -18.55
N GLY A 57 -24.49 -0.55 -19.80
CA GLY A 57 -25.32 -0.92 -20.96
C GLY A 57 -25.82 0.27 -21.79
N GLN A 58 -25.85 1.47 -21.22
CA GLN A 58 -26.17 2.72 -21.94
C GLN A 58 -25.20 3.85 -21.57
N ARG A 59 -25.07 4.81 -22.48
CA ARG A 59 -24.25 6.02 -22.32
C ARG A 59 -25.13 7.28 -22.36
N PRO A 60 -24.98 8.23 -21.41
CA PRO A 60 -25.58 9.55 -21.52
C PRO A 60 -25.00 10.40 -22.67
N GLY A 61 -25.83 11.30 -23.19
CA GLY A 61 -25.41 12.30 -24.17
C GLY A 61 -24.28 13.22 -23.67
N CYS A 62 -23.67 13.97 -24.60
CA CYS A 62 -22.57 14.89 -24.28
C CYS A 62 -23.02 16.21 -23.61
N TRP A 63 -24.32 16.43 -23.45
CA TRP A 63 -24.90 17.61 -22.80
C TRP A 63 -25.79 17.19 -21.61
N VAL A 64 -26.79 18.00 -21.25
CA VAL A 64 -27.75 17.68 -20.19
C VAL A 64 -28.52 16.39 -20.54
N ASN A 65 -28.43 15.39 -19.67
CA ASN A 65 -29.07 14.08 -19.77
C ASN A 65 -29.34 13.54 -18.35
N MET A 66 -29.96 12.37 -18.18
CA MET A 66 -30.32 11.80 -16.87
C MET A 66 -31.06 12.82 -15.98
N ILE A 67 -32.21 13.27 -16.42
CA ILE A 67 -32.94 14.42 -15.86
C ILE A 67 -33.87 13.93 -14.75
N PRO A 68 -33.68 14.35 -13.48
CA PRO A 68 -34.65 14.08 -12.43
C PRO A 68 -35.89 14.96 -12.61
N CYS A 69 -37.07 14.35 -12.78
CA CYS A 69 -38.34 15.06 -12.93
C CYS A 69 -39.52 14.23 -12.43
N ASN A 70 -40.48 14.86 -11.73
CA ASN A 70 -41.69 14.20 -11.22
C ASN A 70 -41.44 12.85 -10.50
N CYS A 71 -40.41 12.81 -9.64
CA CYS A 71 -39.98 11.60 -8.92
C CYS A 71 -39.46 10.45 -9.81
N LEU A 72 -39.11 10.74 -11.06
CA LEU A 72 -38.46 9.83 -12.00
C LEU A 72 -37.08 10.36 -12.38
N LEU A 73 -36.23 9.48 -12.92
CA LEU A 73 -34.99 9.85 -13.60
C LEU A 73 -35.12 9.45 -15.08
N VAL A 74 -35.22 10.44 -15.96
CA VAL A 74 -35.39 10.22 -17.40
C VAL A 74 -34.05 10.38 -18.10
N ALA A 75 -33.58 9.35 -18.78
CA ALA A 75 -32.36 9.37 -19.59
C ALA A 75 -32.74 9.21 -21.07
N PRO A 76 -32.94 10.32 -21.82
CA PRO A 76 -33.22 10.26 -23.24
C PRO A 76 -32.08 9.58 -24.01
N GLU A 77 -32.46 8.82 -25.05
CA GLU A 77 -31.51 8.24 -26.00
C GLU A 77 -30.60 9.33 -26.59
N ALA A 78 -29.29 9.11 -26.55
CA ALA A 78 -28.30 10.06 -27.05
C ALA A 78 -27.05 9.37 -27.63
N SER A 79 -27.19 8.09 -27.98
CA SER A 79 -26.17 7.23 -28.56
C SER A 79 -26.43 6.88 -30.03
N SER A 80 -27.56 7.31 -30.61
CA SER A 80 -27.81 7.23 -32.06
C SER A 80 -26.68 7.92 -32.84
N GLY A 81 -25.78 7.12 -33.42
CA GLY A 81 -24.57 7.58 -34.11
C GLY A 81 -23.24 7.29 -33.39
N CYS A 82 -23.26 6.67 -32.22
CA CYS A 82 -22.06 6.26 -31.50
C CYS A 82 -21.55 4.90 -32.01
N VAL A 83 -20.24 4.81 -32.24
CA VAL A 83 -19.54 3.56 -32.63
C VAL A 83 -19.10 2.70 -31.43
N CYS A 84 -19.37 3.15 -30.20
CA CYS A 84 -18.99 2.42 -28.99
C CYS A 84 -19.95 1.24 -28.73
N ALA A 85 -19.44 0.21 -28.06
CA ALA A 85 -20.19 -1.00 -27.70
C ALA A 85 -21.20 -0.79 -26.55
N TYR A 86 -22.18 0.10 -26.73
CA TYR A 86 -23.34 0.21 -25.84
C TYR A 86 -24.54 -0.49 -26.47
N SER A 87 -25.14 -1.44 -25.74
CA SER A 87 -26.18 -2.33 -26.27
C SER A 87 -27.60 -1.75 -26.19
N ILE A 88 -27.82 -0.69 -25.41
CA ILE A 88 -29.15 -0.13 -25.14
C ILE A 88 -29.29 1.24 -25.82
N HIS A 89 -30.11 1.31 -26.88
CA HIS A 89 -30.39 2.51 -27.69
C HIS A 89 -31.86 2.91 -27.58
N CYS A 90 -32.30 3.27 -26.37
CA CYS A 90 -33.66 3.76 -26.13
C CYS A 90 -33.67 4.77 -24.99
N THR A 91 -34.75 5.53 -24.86
CA THR A 91 -34.96 6.33 -23.65
C THR A 91 -35.24 5.39 -22.47
N THR A 92 -34.48 5.53 -21.39
CA THR A 92 -34.71 4.79 -20.14
C THR A 92 -35.29 5.72 -19.08
N VAL A 93 -36.20 5.19 -18.26
CA VAL A 93 -36.85 5.93 -17.17
C VAL A 93 -36.76 5.08 -15.91
N PHE A 94 -36.15 5.63 -14.87
CA PHE A 94 -36.01 4.97 -13.58
C PHE A 94 -37.01 5.53 -12.58
N THR A 95 -37.57 4.63 -11.77
CA THR A 95 -38.40 4.94 -10.61
C THR A 95 -37.65 4.56 -9.34
N PRO A 96 -37.75 5.35 -8.26
CA PRO A 96 -37.13 5.00 -6.98
C PRO A 96 -37.70 3.70 -6.42
N ARG A 97 -36.84 2.93 -5.74
CA ARG A 97 -37.24 1.80 -4.89
C ARG A 97 -36.82 2.07 -3.46
N THR A 98 -37.60 1.55 -2.51
CA THR A 98 -37.30 1.65 -1.08
C THR A 98 -36.10 0.80 -0.69
N GLU A 99 -35.98 -0.40 -1.28
CA GLU A 99 -34.81 -1.25 -1.13
C GLU A 99 -33.75 -0.89 -2.19
N SER A 100 -32.65 -0.29 -1.75
CA SER A 100 -31.47 -0.11 -2.61
C SER A 100 -30.66 -1.39 -2.63
N LYS A 101 -30.46 -1.97 -3.81
CA LYS A 101 -29.62 -3.16 -4.04
C LYS A 101 -28.29 -2.80 -4.72
N SER A 102 -28.04 -1.52 -4.87
CA SER A 102 -26.89 -1.02 -5.63
C SER A 102 -25.62 -1.08 -4.80
N TRP A 103 -24.53 -1.29 -5.53
CA TRP A 103 -23.17 -1.17 -5.03
C TRP A 103 -22.60 0.14 -5.53
N GLY A 104 -21.91 0.87 -4.66
CA GLY A 104 -21.19 2.08 -5.01
C GLY A 104 -19.69 1.87 -4.92
N ILE A 105 -18.92 2.86 -5.36
CA ILE A 105 -17.51 2.99 -4.99
C ILE A 105 -17.33 4.32 -4.28
N PHE A 106 -17.05 4.25 -2.99
CA PHE A 106 -16.88 5.41 -2.14
C PHE A 106 -15.53 6.06 -2.43
N GLY A 107 -15.58 7.34 -2.79
CA GLY A 107 -14.42 8.19 -2.94
C GLY A 107 -14.30 9.11 -1.76
N SER A 108 -13.10 9.33 -1.22
CA SER A 108 -12.81 10.41 -0.27
C SER A 108 -11.35 10.83 -0.42
N PRO A 109 -11.03 12.13 -0.39
CA PRO A 109 -9.65 12.59 -0.37
C PRO A 109 -9.07 12.50 1.04
N GLY A 110 -7.74 12.49 1.10
CA GLY A 110 -6.98 12.56 2.34
C GLY A 110 -6.54 11.19 2.85
N ASP A 111 -5.90 11.24 4.02
CA ASP A 111 -5.37 10.05 4.68
C ASP A 111 -6.48 9.14 5.22
N VAL A 112 -6.25 7.83 5.10
CA VAL A 112 -7.06 6.78 5.74
C VAL A 112 -6.53 6.38 7.12
N LEU A 113 -5.39 6.93 7.54
CA LEU A 113 -4.74 6.68 8.83
C LEU A 113 -4.65 7.95 9.67
N PRO A 114 -4.67 7.83 11.01
CA PRO A 114 -4.95 6.61 11.77
C PRO A 114 -6.45 6.26 11.73
N VAL A 115 -6.77 4.96 11.62
CA VAL A 115 -8.13 4.43 11.62
C VAL A 115 -8.80 4.75 12.95
N ARG A 116 -9.98 5.36 12.89
CA ARG A 116 -10.91 5.51 14.02
C ARG A 116 -12.03 4.46 13.94
N HIS A 117 -12.60 4.27 12.77
CA HIS A 117 -13.59 3.24 12.47
C HIS A 117 -13.29 2.66 11.09
N LEU A 118 -13.51 1.37 10.87
CA LEU A 118 -13.42 0.79 9.54
C LEU A 118 -14.25 -0.49 9.48
N ALA A 119 -15.07 -0.62 8.44
CA ALA A 119 -15.86 -1.80 8.16
C ALA A 119 -15.56 -2.29 6.73
N ILE A 120 -15.16 -3.56 6.62
CA ILE A 120 -14.76 -4.22 5.37
C ILE A 120 -15.66 -5.42 5.11
N ASN A 121 -16.16 -5.54 3.88
CA ASN A 121 -16.86 -6.71 3.38
C ASN A 121 -16.02 -7.40 2.28
N LEU A 122 -15.47 -8.57 2.62
CA LEU A 122 -14.61 -9.35 1.72
C LEU A 122 -15.42 -9.94 0.57
N GLY A 123 -14.87 -9.94 -0.63
CA GLY A 123 -15.50 -10.42 -1.86
C GLY A 123 -16.70 -9.58 -2.35
N ALA A 124 -17.05 -8.48 -1.69
CA ALA A 124 -18.22 -7.69 -2.07
C ALA A 124 -18.05 -7.03 -3.45
N PRO A 125 -19.12 -6.91 -4.27
CA PRO A 125 -19.04 -6.26 -5.58
C PRO A 125 -18.74 -4.75 -5.51
N GLY A 126 -18.99 -4.11 -4.36
CA GLY A 126 -18.71 -2.70 -4.11
C GLY A 126 -19.12 -2.29 -2.69
N ASP A 127 -19.11 -1.00 -2.46
CA ASP A 127 -19.40 -0.36 -1.17
C ASP A 127 -20.90 -0.19 -0.96
N ARG A 128 -21.34 -0.37 0.28
CA ARG A 128 -22.76 -0.23 0.64
C ARG A 128 -22.91 0.10 2.13
N ARG A 129 -23.96 0.85 2.47
CA ARG A 129 -24.31 1.09 3.87
C ARG A 129 -25.20 -0.01 4.43
N GLY A 130 -24.92 -0.40 5.67
CA GLY A 130 -25.80 -1.25 6.47
C GLY A 130 -27.05 -0.49 6.93
N THR A 131 -28.00 -1.23 7.52
CA THR A 131 -29.21 -0.67 8.11
C THR A 131 -28.93 0.29 9.29
N ASP A 132 -27.79 0.10 9.96
CA ASP A 132 -27.24 0.97 11.00
C ASP A 132 -26.55 2.24 10.47
N GLY A 133 -26.44 2.37 9.15
CA GLY A 133 -25.74 3.46 8.48
C GLY A 133 -24.23 3.25 8.36
N GLU A 134 -23.68 2.12 8.80
CA GLU A 134 -22.25 1.81 8.70
C GLU A 134 -21.83 1.66 7.23
N LEU A 135 -20.70 2.26 6.85
CA LEU A 135 -20.20 2.14 5.48
C LEU A 135 -19.28 0.92 5.37
N TRP A 136 -19.78 -0.14 4.74
CA TRP A 136 -18.96 -1.31 4.45
C TRP A 136 -18.23 -1.12 3.13
N LEU A 137 -16.91 -1.06 3.22
CA LEU A 137 -16.02 -1.00 2.06
C LEU A 137 -15.84 -2.41 1.49
N SER A 138 -16.02 -2.59 0.18
CA SER A 138 -15.66 -3.85 -0.45
C SER A 138 -14.17 -4.11 -0.37
N TYR A 139 -13.78 -5.38 -0.40
CA TYR A 139 -12.40 -5.78 -0.64
C TYR A 139 -12.33 -7.09 -1.44
N PRO A 140 -11.47 -7.25 -2.47
CA PRO A 140 -10.50 -6.27 -2.97
C PRO A 140 -11.18 -5.02 -3.55
N ARG A 141 -10.52 -3.87 -3.37
CA ARG A 141 -11.03 -2.59 -3.87
C ARG A 141 -10.52 -2.32 -5.29
N PRO A 142 -11.36 -1.75 -6.17
CA PRO A 142 -10.87 -1.34 -7.48
C PRO A 142 -10.04 -0.06 -7.35
N GLY A 143 -8.78 -0.07 -7.77
CA GLY A 143 -7.90 1.10 -7.74
C GLY A 143 -8.35 2.20 -8.71
N GLY A 144 -8.08 3.47 -8.39
CA GLY A 144 -8.47 4.60 -9.25
C GLY A 144 -8.37 5.96 -8.57
N ARG A 145 -8.33 7.03 -9.37
CA ARG A 145 -8.26 8.40 -8.84
C ARG A 145 -9.54 8.76 -8.09
N MET A 146 -9.39 9.50 -6.99
CA MET A 146 -10.51 10.03 -6.18
C MET A 146 -11.36 8.96 -5.48
N ARG A 147 -10.87 7.71 -5.42
CA ARG A 147 -11.44 6.64 -4.60
C ARG A 147 -10.85 6.70 -3.20
N LEU A 148 -11.59 6.21 -2.21
CA LEU A 148 -11.01 5.91 -0.91
C LEU A 148 -10.13 4.67 -1.09
N ASP A 149 -8.82 4.88 -1.02
CA ASP A 149 -7.81 3.85 -1.17
C ASP A 149 -7.44 3.28 0.20
N TYR A 150 -7.76 2.00 0.40
CA TYR A 150 -7.43 1.28 1.61
C TYR A 150 -7.08 -0.16 1.22
N ASN A 151 -5.82 -0.52 1.43
CA ASN A 151 -5.27 -1.82 1.07
C ASN A 151 -5.06 -2.66 2.33
N LEU A 152 -5.50 -3.91 2.30
CA LEU A 152 -5.22 -4.89 3.34
C LEU A 152 -4.58 -6.14 2.72
N ALA A 153 -3.56 -6.69 3.37
CA ALA A 153 -2.97 -7.93 2.86
C ALA A 153 -3.84 -9.11 3.33
N VAL A 154 -4.44 -9.85 2.40
CA VAL A 154 -5.17 -11.09 2.69
C VAL A 154 -4.40 -12.25 2.07
N THR A 155 -3.98 -13.18 2.91
CA THR A 155 -3.35 -14.43 2.50
C THR A 155 -4.37 -15.55 2.65
N ASN A 156 -4.50 -16.36 1.60
CA ASN A 156 -5.33 -17.55 1.60
C ASN A 156 -4.47 -18.81 1.51
N VAL A 157 -4.96 -19.92 2.06
CA VAL A 157 -4.41 -21.24 1.79
C VAL A 157 -4.55 -21.58 0.29
N PRO A 158 -3.72 -22.48 -0.27
CA PRO A 158 -3.80 -22.86 -1.67
C PRO A 158 -5.22 -23.29 -2.09
N GLY A 159 -5.71 -22.74 -3.21
CA GLY A 159 -7.07 -22.97 -3.71
C GLY A 159 -8.16 -22.11 -3.06
N GLY A 160 -7.83 -21.33 -2.03
CA GLY A 160 -8.71 -20.32 -1.44
C GLY A 160 -8.84 -19.07 -2.30
N GLY A 161 -9.78 -18.19 -1.93
CA GLY A 161 -10.04 -16.95 -2.66
C GLY A 161 -11.34 -16.26 -2.27
N PHE A 162 -11.54 -15.08 -2.85
CA PHE A 162 -12.76 -14.30 -2.66
C PHE A 162 -13.93 -14.90 -3.43
N PHE A 163 -15.14 -14.78 -2.87
CA PHE A 163 -16.37 -15.18 -3.52
C PHE A 163 -17.45 -14.11 -3.33
N SER A 164 -18.40 -14.10 -4.27
CA SER A 164 -19.59 -13.24 -4.22
C SER A 164 -20.77 -13.97 -4.83
N ARG A 165 -21.94 -13.86 -4.20
CA ARG A 165 -23.20 -14.44 -4.67
C ARG A 165 -24.28 -13.37 -4.66
N ALA A 166 -25.29 -13.55 -5.50
CA ALA A 166 -26.50 -12.74 -5.42
C ALA A 166 -27.21 -13.01 -4.08
N PRO A 167 -27.38 -12.00 -3.20
CA PRO A 167 -28.03 -12.19 -1.90
C PRO A 167 -29.44 -12.77 -2.03
N GLU A 168 -30.15 -12.50 -3.13
CA GLU A 168 -31.49 -13.03 -3.42
C GLU A 168 -31.51 -14.54 -3.62
N HIS A 169 -30.40 -15.13 -4.05
CA HIS A 169 -30.28 -16.55 -4.36
C HIS A 169 -29.47 -17.32 -3.30
N ALA A 170 -28.90 -16.62 -2.32
CA ALA A 170 -28.10 -17.18 -1.24
C ALA A 170 -28.49 -16.52 0.10
N PRO A 171 -29.72 -16.71 0.59
CA PRO A 171 -30.18 -16.06 1.81
C PRO A 171 -29.38 -16.55 3.02
N VAL A 172 -29.00 -15.60 3.88
CA VAL A 172 -28.37 -15.83 5.17
C VAL A 172 -29.27 -15.23 6.25
N GLU A 173 -29.62 -16.00 7.26
CA GLU A 173 -30.44 -15.55 8.39
C GLU A 173 -29.57 -14.94 9.51
N GLY A 174 -30.22 -14.33 10.52
CA GLY A 174 -29.53 -13.89 11.74
C GLY A 174 -28.78 -12.55 11.63
N SER A 175 -29.06 -11.76 10.58
CA SER A 175 -28.54 -10.41 10.40
C SER A 175 -29.63 -9.52 9.79
N ASP A 176 -29.69 -8.26 10.22
CA ASP A 176 -30.51 -7.21 9.57
C ASP A 176 -29.91 -6.80 8.22
N ASP A 177 -28.63 -7.14 8.00
CA ASP A 177 -27.90 -6.94 6.75
C ASP A 177 -27.38 -8.29 6.18
N PRO A 178 -28.26 -9.18 5.66
CA PRO A 178 -27.85 -10.48 5.11
C PRO A 178 -26.84 -10.41 3.97
N TRP A 179 -26.88 -9.31 3.21
CA TRP A 179 -26.00 -9.09 2.05
C TRP A 179 -24.51 -9.05 2.43
N LEU A 180 -24.19 -8.76 3.69
CA LEU A 180 -22.82 -8.82 4.22
C LEU A 180 -22.20 -10.23 4.14
N PHE A 181 -23.04 -11.26 4.13
CA PHE A 181 -22.63 -12.66 4.17
C PHE A 181 -22.79 -13.38 2.82
N ALA A 182 -23.29 -12.67 1.81
CA ALA A 182 -23.39 -13.17 0.44
C ALA A 182 -22.01 -13.21 -0.25
N SER A 183 -21.05 -12.45 0.26
CA SER A 183 -19.65 -12.42 -0.16
C SER A 183 -18.71 -12.76 1.00
N GLY A 184 -17.49 -13.17 0.67
CA GLY A 184 -16.46 -13.43 1.66
C GLY A 184 -15.15 -13.87 1.02
N SER A 185 -14.27 -14.43 1.85
CA SER A 185 -13.05 -15.09 1.43
C SER A 185 -12.93 -16.46 2.06
N ARG A 186 -12.72 -17.48 1.23
CA ARG A 186 -12.50 -18.87 1.62
C ARG A 186 -11.01 -19.12 1.74
N GLY A 187 -10.62 -19.77 2.82
CA GLY A 187 -9.26 -20.18 3.08
C GLY A 187 -8.38 -19.10 3.67
N VAL A 188 -8.94 -18.03 4.23
CA VAL A 188 -8.16 -16.96 4.86
C VAL A 188 -7.28 -17.57 5.94
N SER A 189 -5.96 -17.38 5.82
CA SER A 189 -4.98 -17.77 6.83
C SER A 189 -4.47 -16.56 7.60
N GLN A 190 -4.38 -15.41 6.94
CA GLN A 190 -3.89 -14.17 7.53
C GLN A 190 -4.54 -12.94 6.88
N CYS A 191 -4.88 -11.94 7.68
CA CYS A 191 -5.20 -10.59 7.24
C CYS A 191 -4.31 -9.60 7.99
N LYS A 192 -3.72 -8.65 7.26
CA LYS A 192 -2.93 -7.54 7.81
C LYS A 192 -3.60 -6.22 7.46
N LEU A 193 -4.10 -5.51 8.48
CA LEU A 193 -4.86 -4.27 8.32
C LEU A 193 -4.06 -3.09 8.88
N PRO A 194 -3.62 -2.13 8.05
CA PRO A 194 -2.95 -0.93 8.55
C PRO A 194 -3.92 -0.05 9.35
N LEU A 195 -3.71 0.10 10.66
CA LEU A 195 -4.61 0.90 11.52
C LEU A 195 -3.98 2.21 11.99
N VAL A 196 -2.68 2.23 12.23
CA VAL A 196 -1.93 3.42 12.64
C VAL A 196 -0.58 3.44 11.93
N ARG A 197 0.00 4.63 11.73
CA ARG A 197 1.41 4.74 11.31
C ARG A 197 2.30 4.62 12.55
N GLU A 198 3.57 4.25 12.35
CA GLU A 198 4.55 4.15 13.44
C GLU A 198 4.70 5.47 14.22
N ASP A 199 4.43 6.60 13.58
CA ASP A 199 4.49 7.95 14.12
C ASP A 199 3.12 8.53 14.54
N ASP A 200 2.02 7.77 14.45
CA ASP A 200 0.70 8.18 14.98
C ASP A 200 0.48 7.74 16.44
N GLY A 201 1.31 6.82 16.95
CA GLY A 201 1.23 6.27 18.30
C GLY A 201 0.33 5.02 18.38
N ALA A 202 0.52 4.23 19.44
CA ALA A 202 -0.27 3.02 19.65
C ALA A 202 -1.70 3.33 20.07
N ALA A 203 -2.65 2.48 19.68
CA ALA A 203 -4.05 2.61 20.01
C ALA A 203 -4.68 1.25 20.35
N VAL A 204 -5.83 1.30 21.01
CA VAL A 204 -6.62 0.12 21.38
C VAL A 204 -7.88 0.10 20.54
N TYR A 205 -8.24 -1.10 20.06
CA TYR A 205 -9.37 -1.34 19.19
C TYR A 205 -10.27 -2.43 19.74
N THR A 206 -11.55 -2.33 19.43
CA THR A 206 -12.48 -3.46 19.39
C THR A 206 -12.50 -4.00 17.96
N VAL A 207 -12.27 -5.31 17.81
CA VAL A 207 -12.28 -6.00 16.53
C VAL A 207 -13.51 -6.90 16.48
N ARG A 208 -14.35 -6.75 15.45
CA ARG A 208 -15.53 -7.58 15.24
C ARG A 208 -15.43 -8.29 13.90
N LEU A 209 -15.51 -9.62 13.93
CA LEU A 209 -15.39 -10.49 12.76
C LEU A 209 -16.76 -11.10 12.44
N GLY A 210 -17.19 -11.03 11.19
CA GLY A 210 -18.45 -11.60 10.73
C GLY A 210 -18.23 -12.88 9.92
N PHE A 211 -18.99 -13.91 10.27
CA PHE A 211 -18.94 -15.25 9.69
C PHE A 211 -20.33 -15.74 9.31
N ALA A 212 -20.41 -16.54 8.25
CA ALA A 212 -21.54 -17.40 7.95
C ALA A 212 -21.06 -18.69 7.25
N GLU A 213 -21.48 -19.85 7.74
CA GLU A 213 -21.18 -21.12 7.09
C GLU A 213 -22.09 -21.27 5.88
N THR A 214 -21.55 -21.03 4.69
CA THR A 214 -22.34 -20.91 3.47
C THR A 214 -22.00 -21.93 2.38
N GLU A 215 -21.20 -22.94 2.74
CA GLU A 215 -20.69 -23.96 1.83
C GLU A 215 -21.06 -25.37 2.30
N SER A 216 -22.06 -25.46 3.18
CA SER A 216 -22.65 -26.70 3.70
C SER A 216 -21.72 -27.54 4.58
N ALA A 217 -20.65 -26.96 5.14
CA ALA A 217 -19.88 -27.67 6.16
C ALA A 217 -20.78 -27.93 7.38
N LYS A 218 -20.74 -29.15 7.90
CA LYS A 218 -21.47 -29.52 9.12
C LYS A 218 -20.71 -29.03 10.34
N PRO A 219 -21.39 -28.83 11.49
CA PRO A 219 -20.70 -28.62 12.76
C PRO A 219 -19.63 -29.70 12.99
N GLY A 220 -18.43 -29.27 13.35
CA GLY A 220 -17.21 -30.06 13.52
C GLY A 220 -16.31 -30.15 12.29
N GLU A 221 -16.77 -29.74 11.10
CA GLU A 221 -15.98 -29.87 9.86
C GLU A 221 -15.09 -28.65 9.60
N ARG A 222 -15.58 -27.43 9.84
CA ARG A 222 -14.82 -26.19 9.66
C ARG A 222 -14.47 -25.57 11.01
N VAL A 223 -13.37 -26.06 11.58
CA VAL A 223 -12.87 -25.64 12.90
C VAL A 223 -11.51 -24.97 12.77
N PHE A 224 -11.34 -23.80 13.39
CA PHE A 224 -10.08 -23.04 13.36
C PHE A 224 -9.90 -22.19 14.63
N ASP A 225 -8.67 -21.87 14.98
CA ASP A 225 -8.41 -20.85 16.00
C ASP A 225 -8.42 -19.45 15.36
N ILE A 226 -8.89 -18.45 16.10
CA ILE A 226 -8.79 -17.03 15.75
C ILE A 226 -7.69 -16.42 16.59
N LYS A 227 -6.72 -15.78 15.93
CA LYS A 227 -5.66 -15.01 16.58
C LYS A 227 -5.71 -13.54 16.20
N LEU A 228 -5.47 -12.68 17.19
CA LEU A 228 -5.24 -11.25 17.00
C LEU A 228 -3.93 -10.87 17.68
N GLN A 229 -3.03 -10.20 16.94
CA GLN A 229 -1.69 -9.85 17.43
C GLN A 229 -0.92 -11.07 17.98
N GLY A 230 -1.04 -12.23 17.33
CA GLY A 230 -0.42 -13.50 17.73
C GLY A 230 -1.09 -14.24 18.90
N ASN A 231 -2.02 -13.59 19.62
CA ASN A 231 -2.75 -14.17 20.75
C ASN A 231 -3.99 -14.93 20.27
N VAL A 232 -4.22 -16.15 20.77
CA VAL A 232 -5.46 -16.91 20.49
C VAL A 232 -6.62 -16.26 21.26
N VAL A 233 -7.54 -15.64 20.54
CA VAL A 233 -8.72 -14.96 21.09
C VAL A 233 -9.99 -15.82 21.04
N ALA A 234 -10.04 -16.80 20.14
CA ALA A 234 -11.03 -17.87 20.15
C ALA A 234 -10.37 -19.17 19.72
N LYS A 235 -10.55 -20.22 20.50
CA LYS A 235 -9.97 -21.56 20.23
C LYS A 235 -11.06 -22.48 19.69
N ASP A 236 -10.69 -23.33 18.72
CA ASP A 236 -11.58 -24.35 18.16
C ASP A 236 -12.93 -23.75 17.69
N PHE A 237 -12.88 -22.56 17.08
CA PHE A 237 -14.06 -21.85 16.62
C PHE A 237 -14.69 -22.57 15.42
N ASP A 238 -16.00 -22.81 15.52
CA ASP A 238 -16.84 -23.41 14.50
C ASP A 238 -17.97 -22.44 14.15
N ILE A 239 -18.04 -22.05 12.88
CA ILE A 239 -19.00 -21.05 12.40
C ILE A 239 -20.44 -21.57 12.53
N ALA A 240 -20.71 -22.80 12.08
CA ALA A 240 -22.05 -23.37 12.08
C ALA A 240 -22.55 -23.59 13.52
N GLN A 241 -21.68 -24.04 14.42
CA GLN A 241 -22.03 -24.18 15.83
C GLN A 241 -22.31 -22.81 16.47
N ALA A 242 -21.46 -21.82 16.24
CA ALA A 242 -21.63 -20.48 16.81
C ALA A 242 -22.88 -19.75 16.28
N ALA A 243 -23.23 -19.96 15.01
CA ALA A 243 -24.41 -19.35 14.38
C ALA A 243 -25.73 -20.12 14.66
N GLY A 244 -25.64 -21.32 15.23
CA GLY A 244 -26.78 -22.22 15.44
C GLY A 244 -27.27 -22.93 14.16
N GLY A 245 -26.40 -23.07 13.16
CA GLY A 245 -26.66 -23.77 11.90
C GLY A 245 -25.94 -23.14 10.70
N PRO A 246 -25.91 -23.83 9.54
CA PRO A 246 -25.44 -23.24 8.28
C PRO A 246 -26.39 -22.15 7.79
N GLN A 247 -25.93 -21.31 6.85
CA GLN A 247 -26.68 -20.19 6.28
C GLN A 247 -27.18 -19.17 7.32
N ARG A 248 -26.45 -19.05 8.43
CA ARG A 248 -26.74 -18.11 9.51
C ARG A 248 -25.51 -17.26 9.80
N ALA A 249 -25.73 -15.97 9.97
CA ALA A 249 -24.72 -15.01 10.33
C ALA A 249 -24.39 -15.13 11.82
N VAL A 250 -23.10 -14.97 12.15
CA VAL A 250 -22.62 -14.77 13.51
C VAL A 250 -21.48 -13.77 13.52
N PHE A 251 -21.49 -12.88 14.50
CA PHE A 251 -20.39 -11.96 14.75
C PHE A 251 -19.65 -12.37 16.03
N GLN A 252 -18.32 -12.30 15.99
CA GLN A 252 -17.45 -12.45 17.15
C GLN A 252 -16.75 -11.12 17.44
N GLU A 253 -16.87 -10.63 18.66
CA GLU A 253 -16.30 -9.34 19.08
C GLU A 253 -15.17 -9.55 20.10
N PHE A 254 -14.05 -8.88 19.85
CA PHE A 254 -12.83 -8.97 20.64
C PHE A 254 -12.40 -7.55 21.04
N PRO A 255 -12.65 -7.13 22.30
CA PRO A 255 -12.22 -5.83 22.79
C PRO A 255 -10.73 -5.82 23.18
N GLU A 256 -10.21 -4.63 23.49
CA GLU A 256 -8.88 -4.44 24.10
C GLU A 256 -7.67 -4.89 23.25
N ILE A 257 -7.77 -4.79 21.93
CA ILE A 257 -6.68 -5.15 21.01
C ILE A 257 -5.75 -3.96 20.80
N THR A 258 -4.52 -4.05 21.31
CA THR A 258 -3.51 -3.00 21.14
C THR A 258 -2.80 -3.14 19.80
N VAL A 259 -2.73 -2.04 19.04
CA VAL A 259 -2.11 -1.97 17.71
C VAL A 259 -1.21 -0.73 17.64
N ASP A 260 0.02 -0.92 17.20
CA ASP A 260 1.05 0.11 17.03
C ASP A 260 1.43 0.37 15.57
N LYS A 261 0.93 -0.46 14.65
CA LYS A 261 1.02 -0.27 13.20
C LYS A 261 -0.13 -0.98 12.48
N ASP A 262 0.02 -2.28 12.31
CA ASP A 262 -0.90 -3.15 11.60
C ASP A 262 -1.61 -4.08 12.58
N LEU A 263 -2.92 -4.24 12.43
CA LEU A 263 -3.65 -5.33 13.07
C LEU A 263 -3.38 -6.61 12.29
N LEU A 264 -2.77 -7.59 12.97
CA LEU A 264 -2.57 -8.94 12.46
C LEU A 264 -3.70 -9.85 12.94
N LEU A 265 -4.53 -10.30 11.99
CA LEU A 265 -5.52 -11.36 12.17
C LEU A 265 -4.99 -12.64 11.53
N GLU A 266 -5.01 -13.76 12.26
CA GLU A 266 -4.69 -15.07 11.72
C GLU A 266 -5.83 -16.04 12.03
N LEU A 267 -6.21 -16.85 11.03
CA LEU A 267 -7.17 -17.93 11.19
C LEU A 267 -6.44 -19.25 10.96
N VAL A 268 -6.32 -20.06 12.02
CA VAL A 268 -5.47 -21.26 12.01
C VAL A 268 -6.35 -22.51 11.89
N PRO A 269 -6.49 -23.11 10.69
CA PRO A 269 -7.34 -24.26 10.49
C PRO A 269 -6.85 -25.51 11.23
N LYS A 270 -7.80 -26.31 11.73
CA LYS A 270 -7.53 -27.67 12.21
C LYS A 270 -7.57 -28.69 11.08
N GLY A 271 -8.41 -28.45 10.07
CA GLY A 271 -8.50 -29.23 8.85
C GLY A 271 -7.39 -28.89 7.84
N LYS A 272 -7.14 -29.81 6.90
CA LYS A 272 -6.14 -29.61 5.82
C LYS A 272 -6.77 -29.38 4.45
N GLU A 273 -8.07 -29.66 4.32
CA GLU A 273 -8.78 -29.55 3.05
C GLU A 273 -9.46 -28.18 2.92
N LEU A 274 -9.60 -27.69 1.69
CA LEU A 274 -10.19 -26.39 1.40
C LEU A 274 -11.64 -26.22 1.94
N PRO A 275 -12.54 -27.23 1.89
CA PRO A 275 -13.86 -27.12 2.51
C PRO A 275 -13.82 -26.97 4.04
N GLN A 276 -12.73 -27.35 4.68
CA GLN A 276 -12.51 -27.22 6.13
C GLN A 276 -11.68 -25.97 6.49
N ALA A 277 -11.16 -25.25 5.49
CA ALA A 277 -10.35 -24.07 5.69
C ALA A 277 -11.20 -22.91 6.26
N PRO A 278 -10.62 -21.85 6.85
CA PRO A 278 -11.42 -20.79 7.46
C PRO A 278 -12.22 -20.02 6.41
N LEU A 279 -13.38 -19.50 6.78
CA LEU A 279 -14.18 -18.60 5.93
C LEU A 279 -14.37 -17.30 6.70
N LEU A 280 -14.23 -16.15 6.05
CA LEU A 280 -14.45 -14.84 6.67
C LEU A 280 -15.24 -13.94 5.72
N ASN A 281 -16.31 -13.31 6.23
CA ASN A 281 -17.16 -12.42 5.43
C ASN A 281 -16.77 -10.96 5.67
N THR A 282 -16.71 -10.55 6.94
CA THR A 282 -16.53 -9.14 7.28
C THR A 282 -15.53 -8.90 8.39
N ILE A 283 -14.87 -7.74 8.35
CA ILE A 283 -13.98 -7.26 9.40
C ILE A 283 -14.41 -5.84 9.76
N GLN A 284 -14.70 -5.59 11.03
CA GLN A 284 -14.97 -4.27 11.56
C GLN A 284 -13.98 -3.96 12.69
N VAL A 285 -13.44 -2.75 12.70
CA VAL A 285 -12.53 -2.27 13.73
C VAL A 285 -12.98 -0.89 14.21
N GLN A 286 -13.00 -0.70 15.53
CA GLN A 286 -13.36 0.55 16.17
C GLN A 286 -12.28 0.91 17.18
N ARG A 287 -11.66 2.07 17.03
CA ARG A 287 -10.69 2.60 18.00
C ARG A 287 -11.43 2.98 19.28
N THR A 288 -11.01 2.43 20.40
CA THR A 288 -11.59 2.72 21.72
C THR A 288 -10.78 3.79 22.46
N ARG A 289 -9.45 3.76 22.36
CA ARG A 289 -8.57 4.79 22.94
C ARG A 289 -7.20 4.84 22.27
N VAL A 290 -6.51 5.97 22.41
CA VAL A 290 -5.12 6.17 21.97
C VAL A 290 -4.20 6.12 23.19
N LEU A 291 -3.20 5.24 23.15
CA LEU A 291 -2.29 4.98 24.28
C LEU A 291 -1.18 6.01 24.37
N SER A 292 -0.68 6.51 23.24
CA SER A 292 0.44 7.45 23.19
C SER A 292 0.26 8.51 22.12
N VAL A 293 0.77 9.71 22.35
CA VAL A 293 0.96 10.71 21.28
C VAL A 293 1.99 10.18 20.29
N GLY A 294 1.71 10.36 19.00
CA GLY A 294 2.57 9.95 17.91
C GLY A 294 3.88 10.74 17.87
N LEU A 295 4.98 10.05 17.56
CA LEU A 295 6.32 10.63 17.52
C LEU A 295 7.15 9.90 16.46
N SER A 296 7.67 10.65 15.48
CA SER A 296 8.66 10.15 14.53
C SER A 296 10.09 10.42 15.01
N ALA A 297 11.07 9.76 14.38
CA ALA A 297 12.47 10.10 14.55
C ALA A 297 13.16 10.08 13.17
N PRO A 298 13.83 11.17 12.75
CA PRO A 298 14.53 11.24 11.48
C PRO A 298 15.81 10.40 11.49
N SER A 299 16.25 10.02 10.30
CA SER A 299 17.57 9.45 10.07
C SER A 299 18.55 10.50 9.55
N PHE A 300 19.81 10.44 9.97
CA PHE A 300 20.86 11.33 9.48
C PHE A 300 22.03 10.56 8.89
N LEU A 301 22.67 11.14 7.87
CA LEU A 301 23.95 10.72 7.34
C LEU A 301 24.87 11.95 7.35
N LEU A 302 25.97 11.88 8.10
CA LEU A 302 26.92 12.98 8.29
C LEU A 302 28.36 12.49 8.09
N GLY A 303 29.27 13.39 7.75
CA GLY A 303 30.70 13.11 7.71
C GLY A 303 31.51 14.38 7.95
N ASP A 304 32.83 14.30 8.00
CA ASP A 304 33.67 15.49 8.20
C ASP A 304 33.63 16.46 7.01
N LEU A 305 33.32 15.94 5.82
CA LEU A 305 33.14 16.73 4.59
C LEU A 305 31.75 17.35 4.51
N ASP A 306 30.74 16.66 5.03
CA ASP A 306 29.34 17.10 5.10
C ASP A 306 28.87 17.05 6.56
N PRO A 307 29.31 18.02 7.40
CA PRO A 307 29.18 17.93 8.86
C PRO A 307 27.79 18.28 9.36
N GLU A 308 26.83 18.60 8.50
CA GLU A 308 25.49 19.04 8.90
C GLU A 308 24.41 18.30 8.10
N GLY A 309 23.31 17.98 8.78
CA GLY A 309 22.13 17.36 8.18
C GLY A 309 20.86 17.93 8.79
N SER A 310 19.77 17.90 8.04
CA SER A 310 18.45 18.35 8.48
C SER A 310 17.43 17.22 8.35
N GLY A 311 16.49 17.16 9.28
CA GLY A 311 15.41 16.19 9.29
C GLY A 311 14.21 16.73 10.06
N ASP A 312 13.06 16.11 9.88
CA ASP A 312 11.80 16.54 10.47
C ASP A 312 11.28 15.53 11.48
N ILE A 313 10.85 16.02 12.64
CA ILE A 313 10.14 15.23 13.65
C ILE A 313 8.66 15.59 13.58
N ARG A 314 7.82 14.62 13.21
CA ARG A 314 6.36 14.73 13.26
C ARG A 314 5.88 14.28 14.63
N ILE A 315 5.00 15.10 15.22
CA ILE A 315 4.29 14.80 16.47
C ILE A 315 2.80 14.92 16.18
N ALA A 316 2.02 13.89 16.52
CA ALA A 316 0.61 13.83 16.19
C ALA A 316 -0.25 13.41 17.38
N ASN A 317 -1.26 14.21 17.72
CA ASN A 317 -2.18 13.91 18.80
C ASN A 317 -3.51 13.37 18.26
N SER A 318 -3.69 12.05 18.37
CA SER A 318 -4.95 11.38 17.99
C SER A 318 -5.87 11.10 19.19
N ARG A 319 -5.55 11.65 20.39
CA ARG A 319 -6.38 11.52 21.59
C ARG A 319 -7.57 12.48 21.55
N GLU A 320 -8.59 12.18 22.35
CA GLU A 320 -9.78 13.03 22.52
C GLU A 320 -9.56 14.22 23.47
N ALA A 321 -8.31 14.45 23.90
CA ALA A 321 -7.91 15.56 24.76
C ALA A 321 -6.68 16.26 24.16
N PRO A 322 -6.51 17.58 24.40
CA PRO A 322 -5.31 18.29 23.97
C PRO A 322 -4.07 17.77 24.69
N PHE A 323 -2.93 17.91 24.04
CA PHE A 323 -1.62 17.56 24.59
C PHE A 323 -0.75 18.81 24.73
N GLU A 324 -0.16 18.99 25.91
CA GLU A 324 0.90 19.97 26.15
C GLU A 324 2.13 19.25 26.74
N GLY A 325 3.29 19.54 26.16
CA GLY A 325 4.53 18.87 26.52
C GLY A 325 5.77 19.52 25.91
N THR A 326 6.89 18.82 26.02
CA THR A 326 8.18 19.26 25.48
C THR A 326 8.83 18.13 24.71
N LEU A 327 9.19 18.40 23.44
CA LEU A 327 10.09 17.54 22.69
C LEU A 327 11.52 17.81 23.18
N GLN A 328 12.23 16.76 23.57
CA GLN A 328 13.60 16.80 24.03
C GLN A 328 14.46 15.87 23.17
N LEU A 329 15.57 16.40 22.65
CA LEU A 329 16.52 15.69 21.81
C LEU A 329 17.86 15.56 22.54
N THR A 330 18.38 14.34 22.59
CA THR A 330 19.74 14.11 23.10
C THR A 330 20.62 13.65 21.95
N ALA A 331 21.57 14.51 21.57
CA ALA A 331 22.55 14.17 20.54
C ALA A 331 23.42 12.98 20.99
N PRO A 332 23.80 12.09 20.06
CA PRO A 332 24.79 11.06 20.36
C PRO A 332 26.17 11.70 20.61
N PRO A 333 27.12 10.94 21.23
CA PRO A 333 28.48 11.42 21.46
C PRO A 333 29.14 11.96 20.18
N GLY A 334 29.84 13.09 20.29
CA GLY A 334 30.52 13.74 19.17
C GLY A 334 29.62 14.53 18.23
N MET A 335 28.31 14.60 18.49
CA MET A 335 27.35 15.37 17.70
C MET A 335 26.71 16.49 18.53
N ALA A 336 26.17 17.49 17.84
CA ALA A 336 25.30 18.51 18.39
C ALA A 336 23.95 18.51 17.64
N VAL A 337 22.86 18.68 18.38
CA VAL A 337 21.50 18.76 17.82
C VAL A 337 20.87 20.10 18.16
N ALA A 338 20.12 20.67 17.22
CA ALA A 338 19.38 21.90 17.42
C ALA A 338 18.00 21.84 16.74
N PRO A 339 16.91 22.26 17.42
CA PRO A 339 16.86 22.62 18.84
C PRO A 339 17.00 21.37 19.76
N THR A 340 17.55 21.53 20.96
CA THR A 340 17.57 20.45 21.96
C THR A 340 16.23 20.27 22.65
N GLU A 341 15.45 21.34 22.78
CA GLU A 341 14.12 21.33 23.37
C GLU A 341 13.15 22.22 22.59
N THR A 342 11.92 21.74 22.42
CA THR A 342 10.84 22.48 21.75
C THR A 342 9.54 22.26 22.50
N ALA A 343 8.87 23.34 22.92
CA ALA A 343 7.53 23.24 23.52
C ALA A 343 6.50 22.81 22.46
N VAL A 344 5.61 21.89 22.83
CA VAL A 344 4.61 21.31 21.93
C VAL A 344 3.22 21.50 22.54
N LYS A 345 2.31 22.07 21.77
CA LYS A 345 0.88 22.18 22.10
C LYS A 345 0.08 21.71 20.90
N LEU A 346 -0.75 20.68 21.11
CA LEU A 346 -1.57 20.08 20.07
C LEU A 346 -3.01 19.93 20.58
N GLY A 347 -3.97 20.40 19.78
CA GLY A 347 -5.38 20.07 19.93
C GLY A 347 -5.69 18.62 19.61
N VAL A 348 -6.98 18.29 19.61
CA VAL A 348 -7.48 16.97 19.19
C VAL A 348 -7.32 16.81 17.67
N ASP A 349 -6.77 15.68 17.25
CA ASP A 349 -6.50 15.34 15.84
C ASP A 349 -5.53 16.30 15.12
N GLU A 350 -4.71 17.05 15.87
CA GLU A 350 -3.69 17.95 15.33
C GLU A 350 -2.31 17.28 15.25
N SER A 351 -1.47 17.80 14.36
CA SER A 351 -0.07 17.41 14.26
C SER A 351 0.83 18.60 13.98
N VAL A 352 2.08 18.54 14.42
CA VAL A 352 3.12 19.52 14.13
C VAL A 352 4.37 18.82 13.63
N THR A 353 5.11 19.50 12.76
CA THR A 353 6.43 19.09 12.32
C THR A 353 7.46 20.04 12.91
N VAL A 354 8.45 19.50 13.61
CA VAL A 354 9.57 20.23 14.20
C VAL A 354 10.82 19.95 13.36
N PRO A 355 11.39 20.94 12.67
CA PRO A 355 12.65 20.78 11.95
C PRO A 355 13.80 20.65 12.94
N VAL A 356 14.72 19.73 12.65
CA VAL A 356 15.88 19.41 13.47
C VAL A 356 17.13 19.41 12.61
N LYS A 357 18.17 20.05 13.13
CA LYS A 357 19.52 20.03 12.56
C LYS A 357 20.43 19.20 13.44
N LEU A 358 21.20 18.30 12.83
CA LEU A 358 22.27 17.55 13.49
C LEU A 358 23.60 17.93 12.86
N SER A 359 24.63 18.14 13.68
CA SER A 359 25.95 18.53 13.22
C SER A 359 27.08 17.79 13.94
N VAL A 360 28.18 17.55 13.25
CA VAL A 360 29.41 16.97 13.82
C VAL A 360 30.08 17.99 14.74
N ALA A 361 30.13 17.70 16.04
CA ALA A 361 30.77 18.55 17.04
C ALA A 361 32.22 18.12 17.32
N GLN A 362 32.51 16.82 17.20
CA GLN A 362 33.83 16.24 17.36
C GLN A 362 34.09 15.23 16.25
N LYS A 363 35.19 15.42 15.53
CA LYS A 363 35.65 14.50 14.49
C LYS A 363 36.10 13.18 15.10
N GLY A 364 35.85 12.07 14.40
CA GLY A 364 36.24 10.73 14.83
C GLY A 364 36.12 9.70 13.71
N GLU A 365 36.21 8.44 14.11
CA GLU A 365 36.06 7.30 13.20
C GLU A 365 34.60 7.10 12.76
N PRO A 366 34.37 6.45 11.61
CA PRO A 366 33.02 6.10 11.16
C PRO A 366 32.26 5.30 12.22
N ALA A 367 30.99 5.64 12.47
CA ALA A 367 30.19 5.03 13.51
C ALA A 367 28.69 5.03 13.17
N GLU A 368 27.98 4.00 13.64
CA GLU A 368 26.51 3.96 13.66
C GLU A 368 26.04 4.42 15.05
N LEU A 369 25.37 5.57 15.08
CA LEU A 369 24.93 6.27 16.29
C LEU A 369 23.39 6.35 16.31
N LYS A 370 22.85 6.83 17.44
CA LYS A 370 21.40 7.00 17.62
C LYS A 370 21.09 8.36 18.21
N LEU A 371 20.21 9.12 17.55
CA LEU A 371 19.59 10.31 18.12
C LEU A 371 18.45 9.87 19.03
N ASP A 372 18.50 10.25 20.30
CA ASP A 372 17.40 9.99 21.25
C ASP A 372 16.36 11.10 21.15
N VAL A 373 15.11 10.72 20.89
CA VAL A 373 13.97 11.63 20.70
C VAL A 373 12.93 11.31 21.75
N LYS A 374 12.73 12.21 22.71
CA LYS A 374 11.75 12.06 23.79
C LYS A 374 10.67 13.12 23.69
N LEU A 375 9.43 12.71 23.85
CA LEU A 375 8.31 13.60 24.09
C LEU A 375 7.93 13.49 25.57
N LEU A 376 8.03 14.60 26.29
CA LEU A 376 7.71 14.69 27.72
C LEU A 376 6.36 15.37 27.91
N ARG A 377 5.61 14.93 28.93
CA ARG A 377 4.42 15.63 29.43
C ARG A 377 4.82 16.85 30.25
N ALA A 378 3.85 17.72 30.52
CA ALA A 378 4.04 18.90 31.38
C ALA A 378 4.56 18.56 32.80
N ASP A 379 4.31 17.35 33.30
CA ASP A 379 4.80 16.86 34.61
C ASP A 379 6.22 16.25 34.55
N GLY A 380 6.86 16.25 33.38
CA GLY A 380 8.19 15.70 33.14
C GLY A 380 8.23 14.18 32.88
N THR A 381 7.10 13.48 32.94
CA THR A 381 7.04 12.05 32.58
C THR A 381 7.17 11.84 31.07
N VAL A 382 7.76 10.73 30.65
CA VAL A 382 7.88 10.39 29.22
C VAL A 382 6.51 10.00 28.65
N GLU A 383 6.07 10.73 27.64
CA GLU A 383 4.88 10.42 26.84
C GLU A 383 5.19 9.40 25.75
N ASN A 384 6.28 9.62 25.01
CA ASN A 384 6.76 8.71 23.97
C ASN A 384 8.28 8.89 23.80
N GLN A 385 8.98 7.84 23.34
CA GLN A 385 10.40 7.88 23.04
C GLN A 385 10.71 7.04 21.81
N ARG A 386 11.54 7.60 20.93
CA ARG A 386 12.04 6.95 19.72
C ARG A 386 13.54 7.19 19.59
N THR A 387 14.19 6.38 18.75
CA THR A 387 15.58 6.58 18.38
C THR A 387 15.70 6.69 16.86
N GLY A 388 16.28 7.79 16.38
CA GLY A 388 16.60 7.99 14.96
C GLY A 388 18.00 7.48 14.64
N PRO A 389 18.21 6.72 13.55
CA PRO A 389 19.55 6.25 13.18
C PRO A 389 20.41 7.41 12.67
N VAL A 390 21.66 7.47 13.11
CA VAL A 390 22.64 8.48 12.68
C VAL A 390 23.88 7.75 12.17
N ARG A 391 24.11 7.79 10.86
CA ARG A 391 25.30 7.20 10.25
C ARG A 391 26.37 8.28 10.11
N TYR A 392 27.49 8.12 10.82
CA TYR A 392 28.63 9.02 10.74
C TYR A 392 29.75 8.37 9.92
N LEU A 393 30.18 9.05 8.86
CA LEU A 393 31.19 8.58 7.93
C LEU A 393 32.63 8.92 8.35
N GLY A 394 32.83 9.65 9.45
CA GLY A 394 34.16 10.10 9.85
C GLY A 394 34.80 10.97 8.76
N PRO A 395 36.10 10.76 8.44
CA PRO A 395 36.78 11.49 7.38
C PRO A 395 36.36 11.05 5.97
N ARG A 396 35.54 10.01 5.83
CA ARG A 396 35.16 9.49 4.51
C ARG A 396 34.18 10.43 3.81
N GLY A 397 34.35 10.55 2.50
CA GLY A 397 33.36 11.16 1.63
C GLY A 397 32.38 10.14 1.08
N ARG A 398 31.24 10.62 0.59
CA ARG A 398 30.26 9.80 -0.12
C ARG A 398 29.93 10.45 -1.46
N VAL A 399 29.82 9.63 -2.50
CA VAL A 399 29.34 10.04 -3.82
C VAL A 399 28.28 9.06 -4.31
N LEU A 400 27.28 9.59 -4.98
CA LEU A 400 26.23 8.82 -5.68
C LEU A 400 26.47 8.98 -7.17
N LEU A 401 26.73 7.87 -7.86
CA LEU A 401 26.86 7.86 -9.32
C LEU A 401 25.61 7.22 -9.92
N THR A 402 24.95 7.92 -10.85
CA THR A 402 23.89 7.34 -11.66
C THR A 402 24.48 6.60 -12.86
N PRO A 403 23.83 5.57 -13.40
CA PRO A 403 24.31 4.90 -14.59
C PRO A 403 24.37 5.89 -15.74
N THR A 404 25.47 5.84 -16.50
CA THR A 404 25.59 6.58 -17.75
C THR A 404 24.93 5.85 -18.90
N GLU A 405 24.74 4.53 -18.79
CA GLU A 405 24.03 3.67 -19.73
C GLU A 405 23.36 2.52 -18.95
N ASP A 406 22.15 2.15 -19.32
CA ASP A 406 21.46 0.96 -18.85
C ASP A 406 20.53 0.34 -19.91
N ALA A 407 20.37 -0.98 -19.85
CA ALA A 407 19.45 -1.71 -20.71
C ALA A 407 19.14 -3.05 -20.06
N HIS A 408 17.98 -3.64 -20.37
CA HIS A 408 17.82 -5.08 -20.20
C HIS A 408 17.92 -5.78 -21.57
N ILE A 409 18.37 -7.03 -21.56
CA ILE A 409 18.41 -7.88 -22.76
C ILE A 409 17.55 -9.12 -22.53
N CYS A 410 16.85 -9.58 -23.57
CA CYS A 410 15.83 -10.63 -23.46
C CYS A 410 16.12 -11.81 -24.40
N GLY A 411 16.17 -13.03 -23.85
CA GLY A 411 16.33 -14.26 -24.62
C GLY A 411 15.22 -14.50 -25.66
N GLY A 412 13.96 -14.24 -25.31
CA GLY A 412 12.80 -14.37 -26.21
C GLY A 412 12.68 -13.26 -27.27
N SER A 413 13.55 -12.24 -27.25
CA SER A 413 13.61 -11.20 -28.28
C SER A 413 15.06 -10.81 -28.55
N PRO A 414 15.86 -11.75 -29.10
CA PRO A 414 17.31 -11.70 -28.91
C PRO A 414 18.04 -10.62 -29.71
N ALA A 415 17.41 -10.10 -30.76
CA ALA A 415 17.91 -8.99 -31.58
C ALA A 415 17.36 -7.62 -31.16
N GLN A 416 16.46 -7.55 -30.17
CA GLN A 416 15.83 -6.30 -29.74
C GLN A 416 16.68 -5.59 -28.70
N ASN A 417 16.72 -4.25 -28.78
CA ASN A 417 17.32 -3.38 -27.80
C ASN A 417 16.23 -2.76 -26.90
N PHE A 418 16.51 -2.65 -25.60
CA PHE A 418 15.58 -2.10 -24.61
C PHE A 418 16.17 -0.95 -23.79
N GLY A 419 17.25 -0.30 -24.25
CA GLY A 419 17.97 0.75 -23.52
C GLY A 419 17.24 2.10 -23.38
N LEU A 420 16.00 2.20 -23.86
CA LEU A 420 15.16 3.40 -23.69
C LEU A 420 13.88 3.11 -22.88
N VAL A 421 13.76 1.89 -22.35
CA VAL A 421 12.59 1.49 -21.56
C VAL A 421 12.79 1.94 -20.12
N ALA A 422 11.81 2.66 -19.57
CA ALA A 422 11.82 3.19 -18.19
C ALA A 422 11.85 2.13 -17.06
N THR A 423 11.96 0.85 -17.43
CA THR A 423 11.94 -0.31 -16.54
C THR A 423 13.03 -1.29 -16.95
N LEU A 424 13.84 -1.68 -15.98
CA LEU A 424 14.87 -2.68 -16.11
C LEU A 424 14.33 -4.01 -15.57
N LEU A 425 14.21 -5.01 -16.43
CA LEU A 425 13.68 -6.33 -16.09
C LEU A 425 14.82 -7.32 -15.81
N VAL A 426 14.61 -8.16 -14.80
CA VAL A 426 15.50 -9.28 -14.46
C VAL A 426 14.63 -10.49 -14.14
N ASP A 427 14.70 -11.53 -14.96
CA ASP A 427 13.88 -12.75 -14.80
C ASP A 427 14.57 -13.91 -15.50
N GLY A 428 14.61 -15.09 -14.87
CA GLY A 428 15.22 -16.28 -15.45
C GLY A 428 14.34 -17.00 -16.47
N GLY A 429 13.05 -16.65 -16.57
CA GLY A 429 12.09 -17.34 -17.43
C GLY A 429 11.90 -18.82 -17.08
N ASN A 430 10.82 -19.44 -17.53
CA ASN A 430 10.56 -20.86 -17.28
C ASN A 430 10.50 -21.68 -18.57
N GLN A 431 11.64 -22.23 -18.98
CA GLN A 431 11.74 -23.08 -20.16
C GLN A 431 10.79 -24.29 -20.13
N ALA A 432 10.54 -24.89 -18.96
CA ALA A 432 9.61 -26.02 -18.85
C ALA A 432 8.15 -25.60 -19.13
N MET A 433 7.84 -24.33 -18.96
CA MET A 433 6.55 -23.72 -19.31
C MET A 433 6.56 -23.05 -20.70
N GLY A 434 7.66 -23.19 -21.46
CA GLY A 434 7.84 -22.55 -22.76
C GLY A 434 8.05 -21.04 -22.67
N ASP A 435 8.43 -20.53 -21.50
CA ASP A 435 8.68 -19.13 -21.27
C ASP A 435 10.17 -18.79 -21.51
N GLU A 436 10.40 -17.99 -22.55
CA GLU A 436 11.73 -17.53 -22.99
C GLU A 436 12.09 -16.14 -22.43
N SER A 437 11.34 -15.66 -21.42
CA SER A 437 11.53 -14.38 -20.72
C SER A 437 12.80 -14.34 -19.86
N TYR A 438 13.95 -14.69 -20.44
CA TYR A 438 15.25 -14.60 -19.78
C TYR A 438 15.77 -13.16 -19.92
N TYR A 439 15.51 -12.33 -18.92
CA TYR A 439 15.91 -10.93 -18.85
C TYR A 439 17.17 -10.75 -18.00
N ILE A 440 18.22 -10.15 -18.58
CA ILE A 440 19.44 -9.71 -17.87
C ILE A 440 19.44 -8.19 -17.82
N GLY A 441 19.66 -7.62 -16.64
CA GLY A 441 19.89 -6.17 -16.49
C GLY A 441 21.34 -5.80 -16.74
N CYS A 442 21.60 -4.71 -17.45
CA CYS A 442 22.92 -4.17 -17.73
C CYS A 442 22.99 -2.72 -17.22
N LEU A 443 24.00 -2.40 -16.43
CA LEU A 443 24.25 -1.06 -15.89
C LEU A 443 25.70 -0.68 -16.14
N LYS A 444 25.93 0.57 -16.55
CA LYS A 444 27.28 1.13 -16.70
C LYS A 444 27.39 2.44 -15.94
N PHE A 445 28.47 2.59 -15.18
CA PHE A 445 28.79 3.79 -14.42
C PHE A 445 30.15 4.34 -14.84
N LEU A 446 30.23 5.66 -15.04
CA LEU A 446 31.52 6.35 -15.09
C LEU A 446 32.03 6.58 -13.67
N VAL A 447 33.19 6.03 -13.37
CA VAL A 447 33.80 6.08 -12.05
C VAL A 447 34.75 7.26 -11.99
N ASP A 448 34.30 8.34 -11.36
CA ASP A 448 35.12 9.49 -11.01
C ASP A 448 34.95 9.80 -9.52
N ILE A 449 35.92 9.38 -8.71
CA ILE A 449 35.89 9.54 -7.26
C ILE A 449 37.11 10.33 -6.75
N PRO A 450 36.95 11.26 -5.80
CA PRO A 450 38.05 12.10 -5.30
C PRO A 450 39.12 11.38 -4.46
N GLY A 451 38.99 10.06 -4.28
CA GLY A 451 39.75 9.31 -3.30
C GLY A 451 39.83 7.82 -3.58
N LYS A 452 40.23 7.05 -2.57
CA LYS A 452 40.25 5.59 -2.63
C LYS A 452 38.90 5.04 -2.17
N SER A 453 38.27 4.14 -2.94
CA SER A 453 37.02 3.52 -2.53
C SER A 453 37.19 2.69 -1.25
N ALA A 454 36.33 2.92 -0.26
CA ALA A 454 36.26 2.16 0.99
C ALA A 454 35.08 1.18 1.00
N SER A 455 33.93 1.58 0.45
CA SER A 455 32.77 0.71 0.24
C SER A 455 32.06 1.10 -1.05
N VAL A 456 31.57 0.11 -1.77
CA VAL A 456 30.84 0.27 -3.03
C VAL A 456 29.56 -0.52 -2.92
N LYS A 457 28.42 0.14 -3.12
CA LYS A 457 27.11 -0.51 -3.04
C LYS A 457 26.27 -0.16 -4.25
N LEU A 458 25.56 -1.14 -4.79
CA LEU A 458 24.53 -0.91 -5.79
C LEU A 458 23.20 -0.67 -5.07
N ARG A 459 22.53 0.41 -5.42
CA ARG A 459 21.22 0.78 -4.89
C ARG A 459 20.22 0.90 -6.03
N MET A 460 19.13 0.14 -5.95
CA MET A 460 18.10 0.06 -6.99
C MET A 460 16.71 0.11 -6.37
N ARG A 461 15.72 0.67 -7.08
CA ARG A 461 14.33 0.71 -6.62
C ARG A 461 13.45 -0.16 -7.50
N THR A 462 12.69 -1.06 -6.90
CA THR A 462 11.63 -1.80 -7.61
C THR A 462 10.48 -0.85 -7.98
N THR A 463 9.76 -1.14 -9.06
CA THR A 463 8.62 -0.29 -9.45
C THR A 463 7.38 -0.56 -8.59
N ALA A 464 6.39 0.33 -8.64
CA ALA A 464 5.09 0.14 -7.99
C ALA A 464 4.13 -0.80 -8.76
N ALA A 465 4.57 -1.45 -9.83
CA ALA A 465 3.75 -2.42 -10.54
C ALA A 465 3.57 -3.70 -9.70
N ALA A 466 2.40 -4.33 -9.82
CA ALA A 466 2.16 -5.65 -9.22
C ALA A 466 3.21 -6.66 -9.73
N ALA A 467 3.73 -7.51 -8.85
CA ALA A 467 4.82 -8.46 -9.13
C ALA A 467 6.17 -7.82 -9.51
N SER A 468 6.47 -6.61 -9.01
CA SER A 468 7.84 -6.06 -9.10
C SER A 468 8.79 -6.60 -8.02
N GLU A 469 8.24 -7.26 -7.00
CA GLU A 469 9.01 -7.90 -5.93
C GLU A 469 9.45 -9.30 -6.34
N SER A 470 10.53 -9.79 -5.75
CA SER A 470 11.07 -11.13 -6.03
C SER A 470 11.67 -11.73 -4.76
N PHE A 471 11.52 -13.03 -4.57
CA PHE A 471 12.20 -13.78 -3.51
C PHE A 471 13.68 -14.03 -3.83
N ASP A 472 14.07 -13.95 -5.10
CA ASP A 472 15.45 -14.07 -5.55
C ASP A 472 15.67 -13.37 -6.90
N SER A 473 16.07 -12.10 -6.84
CA SER A 473 16.24 -11.22 -8.00
C SER A 473 17.60 -11.34 -8.70
N GLY A 474 18.39 -12.38 -8.41
CA GLY A 474 19.62 -12.64 -9.16
C GLY A 474 20.94 -12.23 -8.51
N ALA A 475 22.00 -12.55 -9.24
CA ALA A 475 23.39 -12.29 -8.91
C ALA A 475 23.93 -11.08 -9.68
N ILE A 476 24.82 -10.32 -9.06
CA ILE A 476 25.45 -9.13 -9.65
C ILE A 476 26.86 -9.52 -10.09
N HIS A 477 27.14 -9.38 -11.37
CA HIS A 477 28.43 -9.68 -11.98
C HIS A 477 29.06 -8.43 -12.57
N VAL A 478 30.37 -8.39 -12.67
CA VAL A 478 31.06 -7.40 -13.50
C VAL A 478 31.15 -7.88 -14.95
N ALA A 479 31.32 -6.94 -15.88
CA ALA A 479 31.76 -7.24 -17.24
C ALA A 479 32.94 -6.33 -17.60
N ASP A 480 33.96 -6.90 -18.24
CA ASP A 480 35.18 -6.18 -18.63
C ASP A 480 35.14 -5.70 -20.09
N GLU A 481 34.18 -6.19 -20.88
CA GLU A 481 34.00 -5.79 -22.28
C GLU A 481 33.18 -4.49 -22.38
N PRO A 482 33.60 -3.53 -23.20
CA PRO A 482 32.81 -2.33 -23.44
C PRO A 482 31.53 -2.68 -24.21
N TRP A 483 30.45 -1.98 -23.90
CA TRP A 483 29.19 -2.08 -24.64
C TRP A 483 28.62 -0.69 -24.93
N GLU A 484 27.62 -0.62 -25.79
CA GLU A 484 26.88 0.63 -26.07
C GLU A 484 25.38 0.36 -25.90
N GLU A 485 24.71 1.21 -25.12
CA GLU A 485 23.29 1.13 -24.80
C GLU A 485 22.41 1.04 -26.03
N ALA A 486 22.72 1.82 -27.07
CA ALA A 486 21.97 1.84 -28.31
C ALA A 486 22.12 0.56 -29.16
N ARG A 487 23.04 -0.34 -28.80
CA ARG A 487 23.41 -1.51 -29.62
C ARG A 487 23.34 -2.84 -28.88
N ILE A 488 23.32 -2.84 -27.55
CA ILE A 488 23.29 -4.09 -26.79
C ILE A 488 22.00 -4.87 -27.06
N THR A 489 22.15 -6.15 -27.34
CA THR A 489 21.05 -7.10 -27.54
C THR A 489 21.41 -8.40 -26.83
N TYR A 490 20.49 -9.35 -26.77
CA TYR A 490 20.81 -10.65 -26.18
C TYR A 490 21.85 -11.40 -27.03
N ASP A 491 21.76 -11.35 -28.35
CA ASP A 491 22.73 -12.00 -29.25
C ASP A 491 24.12 -11.34 -29.19
N GLY A 492 24.15 -10.02 -29.01
CA GLY A 492 25.36 -9.21 -28.91
C GLY A 492 25.77 -8.89 -27.47
N ARG A 493 25.32 -9.69 -26.49
CA ARG A 493 25.57 -9.41 -25.07
C ARG A 493 27.04 -9.55 -24.70
N VAL A 494 27.48 -8.74 -23.75
CA VAL A 494 28.83 -8.83 -23.17
C VAL A 494 28.99 -10.10 -22.32
N GLN A 495 30.22 -10.59 -22.22
CA GLN A 495 30.50 -11.75 -21.38
C GLN A 495 30.34 -11.44 -19.89
N THR A 496 29.66 -12.34 -19.18
CA THR A 496 29.52 -12.29 -17.72
C THR A 496 30.84 -12.63 -17.04
N GLY A 497 31.36 -11.71 -16.25
CA GLY A 497 32.56 -11.89 -15.43
C GLY A 497 32.26 -12.40 -14.02
N GLU A 498 33.15 -12.06 -13.09
CA GLU A 498 33.07 -12.46 -11.69
C GLU A 498 31.81 -11.92 -11.01
N GLN A 499 31.20 -12.74 -10.16
CA GLN A 499 30.12 -12.31 -9.28
C GLN A 499 30.68 -11.42 -8.17
N VAL A 500 30.22 -10.17 -8.10
CA VAL A 500 30.64 -9.20 -7.08
C VAL A 500 29.57 -8.95 -6.02
N GLY A 501 28.35 -9.46 -6.21
CA GLY A 501 27.28 -9.30 -5.23
C GLY A 501 26.05 -10.16 -5.55
N THR A 502 25.01 -9.99 -4.75
CA THR A 502 23.72 -10.67 -4.90
C THR A 502 22.60 -9.71 -4.55
N LEU A 503 21.55 -9.64 -5.37
CA LEU A 503 20.33 -8.89 -5.05
C LEU A 503 19.45 -9.67 -4.06
N GLY A 504 19.26 -10.97 -4.30
CA GLY A 504 18.44 -11.83 -3.45
C GLY A 504 16.99 -11.33 -3.36
N LYS A 505 16.34 -11.49 -2.20
CA LYS A 505 14.96 -11.04 -2.00
C LYS A 505 14.87 -9.51 -2.07
N VAL A 506 13.87 -9.02 -2.81
CA VAL A 506 13.54 -7.60 -2.97
C VAL A 506 12.05 -7.37 -2.78
N GLY A 507 11.68 -6.27 -2.12
CA GLY A 507 10.27 -5.89 -1.90
C GLY A 507 9.65 -5.10 -3.07
N ASN A 508 8.36 -4.78 -2.95
CA ASN A 508 7.64 -3.93 -3.91
C ASN A 508 7.81 -2.42 -3.59
N ASP A 509 8.00 -1.60 -4.62
CA ASP A 509 8.20 -0.14 -4.53
C ASP A 509 9.21 0.31 -3.46
N VAL A 510 10.33 -0.40 -3.34
CA VAL A 510 11.31 -0.19 -2.27
C VAL A 510 12.71 -0.03 -2.84
N TRP A 511 13.53 0.78 -2.14
CA TRP A 511 14.96 0.85 -2.40
C TRP A 511 15.67 -0.34 -1.76
N GLU A 512 16.44 -1.05 -2.56
CA GLU A 512 17.33 -2.13 -2.14
C GLU A 512 18.77 -1.68 -2.31
N GLU A 513 19.58 -1.88 -1.28
CA GLU A 513 21.01 -1.58 -1.30
C GLU A 513 21.80 -2.87 -1.07
N ARG A 514 22.80 -3.13 -1.91
CA ARG A 514 23.65 -4.33 -1.86
C ARG A 514 25.11 -3.96 -1.96
N GLU A 515 25.90 -4.51 -1.06
CA GLU A 515 27.35 -4.35 -1.07
C GLU A 515 27.97 -5.13 -2.24
N LEU A 516 28.94 -4.48 -2.91
CA LEU A 516 29.68 -5.05 -4.02
C LEU A 516 31.13 -5.27 -3.60
N SER A 517 31.61 -6.49 -3.82
CA SER A 517 33.02 -6.86 -3.66
C SER A 517 33.81 -6.44 -4.90
N VAL A 518 33.94 -5.13 -5.14
CA VAL A 518 34.64 -4.57 -6.30
C VAL A 518 35.64 -3.49 -5.90
N GLN A 519 36.80 -3.50 -6.56
CA GLN A 519 37.83 -2.46 -6.44
C GLN A 519 37.71 -1.46 -7.60
N LEU A 520 37.69 -0.17 -7.27
CA LEU A 520 37.53 0.92 -8.23
C LEU A 520 38.84 1.62 -8.59
N GLU A 521 39.94 1.27 -7.93
CA GLU A 521 41.24 1.89 -8.15
C GLU A 521 41.70 1.73 -9.62
N GLY A 522 41.87 2.86 -10.30
CA GLY A 522 42.31 2.90 -11.70
C GLY A 522 41.20 2.59 -12.72
N LYS A 523 39.97 2.26 -12.28
CA LYS A 523 38.82 2.09 -13.18
C LYS A 523 38.21 3.46 -13.50
N ARG A 524 37.90 3.69 -14.78
CA ARG A 524 37.11 4.84 -15.26
C ARG A 524 35.66 4.47 -15.54
N GLU A 525 35.40 3.19 -15.68
CA GLU A 525 34.08 2.64 -15.98
C GLU A 525 33.89 1.36 -15.14
N LEU A 526 32.67 1.16 -14.67
CA LEU A 526 32.20 -0.08 -14.07
C LEU A 526 30.94 -0.53 -14.79
N THR A 527 30.99 -1.71 -15.40
CA THR A 527 29.79 -2.38 -15.92
C THR A 527 29.35 -3.47 -14.96
N LEU A 528 28.06 -3.49 -14.63
CA LEU A 528 27.39 -4.49 -13.83
C LEU A 528 26.32 -5.20 -14.66
N LEU A 529 26.31 -6.52 -14.59
CA LEU A 529 25.25 -7.37 -15.13
C LEU A 529 24.47 -7.99 -13.97
N ILE A 530 23.16 -7.95 -14.06
CA ILE A 530 22.26 -8.58 -13.10
C ILE A 530 21.69 -9.83 -13.75
N ILE A 531 22.24 -10.97 -13.35
CA ILE A 531 21.92 -12.28 -13.91
C ILE A 531 20.85 -12.92 -13.04
N PRO A 532 19.67 -13.27 -13.59
CA PRO A 532 18.62 -13.91 -12.82
C PRO A 532 19.05 -15.31 -12.34
N THR A 533 18.75 -15.63 -11.09
CA THR A 533 19.02 -16.95 -10.46
C THR A 533 17.73 -17.74 -10.22
N SER A 534 16.57 -17.15 -10.50
CA SER A 534 15.25 -17.74 -10.35
C SER A 534 14.32 -17.34 -11.50
N THR A 535 13.16 -17.99 -11.59
CA THR A 535 12.07 -17.62 -12.52
C THR A 535 11.09 -16.62 -11.89
N ASP A 536 11.44 -16.06 -10.74
CA ASP A 536 10.65 -15.07 -10.00
C ASP A 536 11.26 -13.70 -10.27
N GLY A 537 10.84 -13.10 -11.38
CA GLY A 537 11.43 -11.87 -11.90
C GLY A 537 11.18 -10.64 -11.01
N ALA A 538 12.01 -9.62 -11.21
CA ALA A 538 11.85 -8.31 -10.58
C ALA A 538 11.86 -7.20 -11.65
N SER A 539 11.14 -6.13 -11.34
CA SER A 539 11.06 -4.93 -12.19
C SER A 539 11.63 -3.74 -11.45
N TYR A 540 12.70 -3.16 -11.97
CA TYR A 540 13.37 -1.99 -11.41
C TYR A 540 13.14 -0.75 -12.26
N HIS A 541 13.28 0.42 -11.67
CA HIS A 541 13.41 1.65 -12.45
C HIS A 541 14.75 1.65 -13.22
N SER A 542 14.70 2.01 -14.51
CA SER A 542 15.89 2.30 -15.32
C SER A 542 16.32 3.76 -15.15
N ARG A 543 17.38 4.18 -15.86
CA ARG A 543 17.83 5.57 -15.98
C ARG A 543 16.73 6.49 -16.54
N GLU A 544 15.88 5.99 -17.42
CA GLU A 544 14.70 6.71 -17.97
C GLU A 544 13.50 6.69 -17.01
N GLY A 545 13.62 5.94 -15.90
CA GLY A 545 12.61 5.84 -14.85
C GLY A 545 12.62 7.02 -13.87
N GLN A 546 11.64 7.02 -12.96
CA GLN A 546 11.51 8.04 -11.92
C GLN A 546 12.63 7.99 -10.86
N TYR A 547 13.17 6.80 -10.61
CA TYR A 547 14.14 6.53 -9.54
C TYR A 547 15.31 5.70 -10.10
N PRO A 548 16.23 6.32 -10.86
CA PRO A 548 17.29 5.59 -11.53
C PRO A 548 18.21 4.86 -10.54
N PRO A 549 18.84 3.73 -10.93
CA PRO A 549 19.84 3.06 -10.11
C PRO A 549 20.98 3.98 -9.67
N GLU A 550 21.60 3.67 -8.53
CA GLU A 550 22.71 4.44 -7.98
C GLU A 550 23.84 3.51 -7.56
N LEU A 551 25.07 3.88 -7.88
CA LEU A 551 26.27 3.33 -7.26
C LEU A 551 26.68 4.25 -6.10
N VAL A 552 26.49 3.76 -4.88
CA VAL A 552 26.84 4.46 -3.65
C VAL A 552 28.29 4.12 -3.30
N ILE A 553 29.17 5.11 -3.36
CA ILE A 553 30.59 4.93 -3.04
C ILE A 553 30.95 5.78 -1.83
N GLU A 554 31.44 5.12 -0.80
CA GLU A 554 32.16 5.77 0.28
C GLU A 554 33.65 5.70 -0.01
N TYR A 555 34.36 6.82 0.12
CA TYR A 555 35.78 6.93 -0.23
C TYR A 555 36.59 7.63 0.86
N GLU A 556 37.85 7.25 0.97
CA GLU A 556 38.85 7.96 1.76
C GLU A 556 39.47 9.05 0.88
N PRO A 557 39.33 10.34 1.26
CA PRO A 557 39.95 11.45 0.52
C PRO A 557 41.48 11.29 0.44
N LYS A 558 42.06 11.79 -0.65
CA LYS A 558 43.52 11.79 -0.86
C LYS A 558 44.27 12.79 0.02
#